data_AF-A0A4V1YAH0-F1
#
_entry.id   AF-A0A4V1YAH0-F1
#
_cell.length_a   1.000
_cell.length_b   1.000
_cell.length_c   1.000
_cell.angle_alpha   90.00
_cell.angle_beta   90.00
_cell.angle_gamma   90.00
#
_symmetry.space_group_name_H-M   'P 1'
#
loop_
_entity.id
_entity.type
_entity.pdbx_description
1 polymer ?
#
loop_
_entity_poly.entity_id
_entity_poly.type
_entity_poly.pdbx_seq_one_letter_code
_entity_poly.pdbx_strand_id
1 'polypeptide(L)'
;MEKIPEWIYAPTNFSPELEKTFAAVEKALGFKLFIWQKTFIANTTYRRSGRTTAEILRDLLNVSKPPLDYTKPVADHMERFYREETREIKAKLDAAGIPTRTVFFSRQEKEKYYSEAETGKQEKNTIPEFTPEYGKRIWI
;
A
#
# COMPACT_ATOMS: atom_id res chain seq x y z
N MET A 1 -16.06 -8.67 -18.70
CA MET A 1 -16.19 -8.45 -17.25
C MET A 1 -15.13 -9.27 -16.57
N GLU A 2 -14.08 -8.62 -16.06
CA GLU A 2 -13.06 -9.31 -15.27
C GLU A 2 -13.72 -9.90 -14.02
N LYS A 3 -13.48 -11.19 -13.74
CA LYS A 3 -14.00 -11.85 -12.55
C LYS A 3 -13.30 -11.24 -11.33
N ILE A 4 -14.09 -10.75 -10.37
CA ILE A 4 -13.56 -10.32 -9.07
C ILE A 4 -12.81 -11.53 -8.48
N PRO A 5 -11.51 -11.38 -8.17
CA PRO A 5 -10.73 -12.50 -7.65
C PRO A 5 -11.37 -13.10 -6.41
N GLU A 6 -11.62 -14.41 -6.41
CA GLU A 6 -12.33 -15.11 -5.33
C GLU A 6 -11.64 -14.97 -3.96
N TRP A 7 -10.32 -14.72 -3.95
CA TRP A 7 -9.54 -14.50 -2.73
C TRP A 7 -10.01 -13.28 -1.91
N ILE A 8 -10.65 -12.30 -2.55
CA ILE A 8 -11.18 -11.09 -1.91
C ILE A 8 -12.34 -11.42 -0.96
N TYR A 9 -13.03 -12.54 -1.22
CA TYR A 9 -14.11 -13.09 -0.39
C TYR A 9 -13.74 -14.48 0.17
N ALA A 10 -12.45 -14.83 0.23
CA ALA A 10 -12.03 -16.16 0.61
C ALA A 10 -12.61 -16.57 1.98
N PRO A 11 -12.97 -17.85 2.15
CA PRO A 11 -13.51 -18.34 3.40
C PRO A 11 -12.45 -18.23 4.49
N THR A 12 -12.86 -17.65 5.60
CA THR A 12 -12.08 -17.47 6.82
C THR A 12 -12.54 -18.46 7.87
N ASN A 13 -11.60 -18.97 8.69
CA ASN A 13 -11.93 -19.82 9.83
C ASN A 13 -12.35 -18.96 11.05
N PHE A 14 -13.35 -18.10 10.91
CA PHE A 14 -13.92 -17.37 12.05
C PHE A 14 -14.90 -18.26 12.83
N SER A 15 -15.25 -17.85 14.06
CA SER A 15 -16.25 -18.58 14.84
C SER A 15 -17.62 -18.57 14.12
N PRO A 16 -18.43 -19.64 14.24
CA PRO A 16 -19.74 -19.71 13.59
C PRO A 16 -20.70 -18.57 13.95
N GLU A 17 -20.56 -18.00 15.14
CA GLU A 17 -21.34 -16.86 15.62
C GLU A 17 -20.96 -15.55 14.92
N LEU A 18 -19.66 -15.37 14.66
CA LEU A 18 -19.14 -14.18 13.98
C LEU A 18 -19.50 -14.22 12.49
N GLU A 19 -19.44 -15.39 11.85
CA GLU A 19 -19.89 -15.57 10.46
C GLU A 19 -21.39 -15.26 10.28
N LYS A 20 -22.24 -15.67 11.24
CA LYS A 20 -23.68 -15.29 11.25
C LYS A 20 -23.86 -13.78 11.35
N THR A 21 -23.03 -13.12 12.16
CA THR A 21 -23.05 -11.65 12.30
C THR A 21 -22.65 -10.98 11.00
N PHE A 22 -21.59 -11.44 10.33
CA PHE A 22 -21.19 -10.90 9.02
C PHE A 22 -22.28 -11.10 7.96
N ALA A 23 -22.91 -12.28 7.91
CA ALA A 23 -24.00 -12.53 6.96
C ALA A 23 -25.21 -11.59 7.19
N ALA A 24 -25.55 -11.29 8.45
CA ALA A 24 -26.60 -10.34 8.77
C ALA A 24 -26.24 -8.90 8.34
N VAL A 25 -24.98 -8.50 8.56
CA VAL A 25 -24.46 -7.19 8.14
C VAL A 25 -24.44 -7.06 6.61
N GLU A 26 -23.93 -8.06 5.89
CA GLU A 26 -23.91 -8.07 4.42
C GLU A 26 -25.32 -7.99 3.83
N LYS A 27 -26.29 -8.70 4.44
CA LYS A 27 -27.70 -8.63 4.04
C LYS A 27 -28.30 -7.24 4.30
N ALA A 28 -27.98 -6.62 5.43
CA ALA A 28 -28.48 -5.29 5.77
C ALA A 28 -27.89 -4.19 4.88
N LEU A 29 -26.60 -4.30 4.53
CA LEU A 29 -25.89 -3.31 3.72
C LEU A 29 -26.05 -3.53 2.21
N GLY A 30 -26.49 -4.71 1.78
CA GLY A 30 -26.68 -5.03 0.36
C GLY A 30 -25.38 -5.30 -0.41
N PHE A 31 -24.25 -5.46 0.28
CA PHE A 31 -22.97 -5.83 -0.33
C PHE A 31 -22.18 -6.79 0.56
N LYS A 32 -21.28 -7.58 -0.06
CA LYS A 32 -20.39 -8.50 0.64
C LYS A 32 -19.20 -7.76 1.24
N LEU A 33 -18.90 -8.04 2.51
CA LEU A 33 -17.71 -7.52 3.16
C LEU A 33 -16.47 -8.21 2.59
N PHE A 34 -15.42 -7.44 2.37
CA PHE A 34 -14.12 -7.96 1.98
C PHE A 34 -13.46 -8.73 3.14
N ILE A 35 -12.62 -9.71 2.81
CA ILE A 35 -11.94 -10.55 3.83
C ILE A 35 -11.16 -9.72 4.85
N TRP A 36 -10.53 -8.61 4.44
CA TRP A 36 -9.81 -7.72 5.36
C TRP A 36 -10.75 -6.91 6.27
N GLN A 37 -11.97 -6.58 5.83
CA GLN A 37 -12.98 -5.93 6.67
C GLN A 37 -13.47 -6.90 7.75
N LYS A 38 -13.77 -8.15 7.36
CA LYS A 38 -14.16 -9.21 8.31
C LYS A 38 -13.05 -9.48 9.33
N THR A 39 -11.80 -9.58 8.87
CA THR A 39 -10.65 -9.81 9.75
C THR A 39 -10.38 -8.65 10.69
N PHE A 40 -10.57 -7.40 10.24
CA PHE A 40 -10.44 -6.22 11.09
C PHE A 40 -11.50 -6.19 12.20
N ILE A 41 -12.75 -6.52 11.88
CA ILE A 41 -13.83 -6.61 12.88
C ILE A 41 -13.54 -7.73 13.89
N ALA A 42 -13.04 -8.88 13.42
CA ALA A 42 -12.77 -10.05 14.26
C ALA A 42 -11.61 -9.85 15.25
N ASN A 43 -10.49 -9.30 14.77
CA ASN A 43 -9.22 -9.36 15.49
C ASN A 43 -8.71 -7.99 15.95
N THR A 44 -9.47 -6.91 15.71
CA THR A 44 -9.11 -5.48 15.90
C THR A 44 -7.81 -5.02 15.22
N THR A 45 -7.09 -5.97 14.61
CA THR A 45 -5.81 -5.82 13.94
C THR A 45 -5.81 -6.77 12.75
N TYR A 46 -5.60 -6.22 11.55
CA TYR A 46 -5.27 -7.03 10.39
C TYR A 46 -3.80 -6.81 10.09
N ARG A 47 -3.00 -7.88 10.24
CA ARG A 47 -1.54 -7.84 10.03
C ARG A 47 -1.14 -7.42 8.61
N ARG A 48 -2.05 -7.37 7.64
CA ARG A 48 -1.86 -6.76 6.32
C ARG A 48 -2.95 -5.75 6.03
N SER A 49 -3.16 -4.79 6.94
CA SER A 49 -4.25 -3.82 6.85
C SER A 49 -4.30 -3.26 5.43
N GLY A 50 -5.43 -3.41 4.73
CA GLY A 50 -5.58 -2.86 3.38
C GLY A 50 -5.25 -1.36 3.36
N ARG A 51 -5.38 -0.70 4.52
CA ARG A 51 -4.87 0.64 4.81
C ARG A 51 -3.34 0.75 4.68
N THR A 52 -2.55 -0.08 5.34
CA THR A 52 -1.08 -0.09 5.24
C THR A 52 -0.65 -0.28 3.79
N THR A 53 -1.22 -1.26 3.08
CA THR A 53 -0.93 -1.46 1.65
C THR A 53 -1.31 -0.23 0.83
N ALA A 54 -2.47 0.38 1.08
CA ALA A 54 -2.90 1.59 0.38
C ALA A 54 -2.02 2.81 0.68
N GLU A 55 -1.56 2.97 1.93
CA GLU A 55 -0.63 4.02 2.35
C GLU A 55 0.73 3.85 1.65
N ILE A 56 1.27 2.63 1.64
CA ILE A 56 2.51 2.30 0.92
C ILE A 56 2.37 2.58 -0.58
N LEU A 57 1.27 2.13 -1.22
CA LEU A 57 1.03 2.38 -2.63
C LEU A 57 0.89 3.87 -2.93
N ARG A 58 0.21 4.63 -2.07
CA ARG A 58 0.10 6.09 -2.20
C ARG A 58 1.47 6.76 -2.14
N ASP A 59 2.36 6.29 -1.28
CA ASP A 59 3.72 6.82 -1.15
C ASP A 59 4.62 6.43 -2.32
N LEU A 60 4.55 5.18 -2.78
CA LEU A 60 5.36 4.63 -3.87
C LEU A 60 4.94 5.14 -5.24
N LEU A 61 3.64 5.28 -5.51
CA LEU A 61 3.16 5.74 -6.81
C LEU A 61 3.32 7.27 -7.00
N ASN A 62 3.64 7.99 -5.94
CA ASN A 62 3.91 9.43 -5.99
C ASN A 62 5.37 9.72 -6.37
N VAL A 63 5.75 9.34 -7.60
CA VAL A 63 7.14 9.33 -8.09
C VAL A 63 7.78 10.72 -8.12
N SER A 64 6.99 11.79 -8.24
CA SER A 64 7.49 13.18 -8.28
C SER A 64 7.97 13.72 -6.93
N LYS A 65 7.64 13.05 -5.82
CA LYS A 65 8.06 13.48 -4.49
C LYS A 65 9.53 13.11 -4.20
N PRO A 66 10.20 13.86 -3.30
CA PRO A 66 11.57 13.55 -2.87
C PRO A 66 11.71 12.09 -2.41
N PRO A 67 12.87 11.42 -2.55
CA PRO A 67 13.00 10.02 -2.14
C PRO A 67 12.55 9.73 -0.70
N LEU A 68 11.98 8.55 -0.46
CA LEU A 68 11.69 8.07 0.90
C LEU A 68 12.98 7.61 1.57
N ASP A 69 13.27 8.14 2.76
CA ASP A 69 14.49 7.82 3.50
C ASP A 69 14.18 6.89 4.68
N TYR A 70 14.43 5.60 4.50
CA TYR A 70 14.32 4.57 5.54
C TYR A 70 15.68 4.15 6.09
N THR A 71 16.72 4.96 5.90
CA THR A 71 18.08 4.69 6.41
C THR A 71 18.23 4.95 7.91
N LYS A 72 17.29 5.71 8.50
CA LYS A 72 17.26 6.00 9.93
C LYS A 72 16.82 4.77 10.73
N PRO A 73 17.26 4.60 11.99
CA PRO A 73 16.72 3.56 12.87
C PRO A 73 15.19 3.63 12.95
N VAL A 74 14.55 2.46 13.09
CA VAL A 74 13.11 2.37 13.33
C VAL A 74 12.79 2.80 14.76
N ALA A 75 11.74 3.59 14.94
CA ALA A 75 11.26 4.02 16.25
C ALA A 75 10.55 2.90 17.00
N ASP A 76 9.81 2.06 16.27
CA ASP A 76 9.04 0.96 16.86
C ASP A 76 8.88 -0.25 15.90
N HIS A 77 8.21 -1.29 16.42
CA HIS A 77 7.91 -2.51 15.67
C HIS A 77 6.96 -2.26 14.49
N MET A 78 6.03 -1.31 14.59
CA MET A 78 5.06 -1.01 13.54
C MET A 78 5.73 -0.33 12.35
N GLU A 79 6.67 0.57 12.60
CA GLU A 79 7.48 1.20 11.57
C GLU A 79 8.39 0.18 10.89
N ARG A 80 9.00 -0.74 11.64
CA ARG A 80 9.77 -1.86 11.06
C ARG A 80 8.91 -2.65 10.08
N PHE A 81 7.71 -3.05 10.53
CA PHE A 81 6.77 -3.79 9.70
C PHE A 81 6.36 -3.01 8.44
N TYR A 82 6.04 -1.71 8.57
CA TYR A 82 5.69 -0.85 7.44
C TYR A 82 6.81 -0.81 6.38
N ARG A 83 8.07 -0.68 6.82
CA ARG A 83 9.23 -0.62 5.92
C ARG A 83 9.51 -1.97 5.24
N GLU A 84 9.29 -3.09 5.93
CA GLU A 84 9.40 -4.44 5.35
C GLU A 84 8.34 -4.65 4.27
N GLU A 85 7.07 -4.34 4.55
CA GLU A 85 5.99 -4.41 3.55
C GLU A 85 6.25 -3.45 2.37
N THR A 86 6.80 -2.26 2.63
CA THR A 86 7.16 -1.31 1.56
C THR A 86 8.21 -1.91 0.64
N ARG A 87 9.22 -2.60 1.19
CA ARG A 87 10.25 -3.28 0.40
C ARG A 87 9.66 -4.37 -0.48
N GLU A 88 8.80 -5.22 0.06
CA GLU A 88 8.16 -6.30 -0.70
C GLU A 88 7.26 -5.78 -1.82
N ILE A 89 6.43 -4.77 -1.52
CA ILE A 89 5.53 -4.16 -2.51
C ILE A 89 6.35 -3.48 -3.60
N LYS A 90 7.38 -2.70 -3.23
CA LYS A 90 8.24 -2.03 -4.20
C LYS A 90 8.92 -3.02 -5.13
N ALA A 91 9.48 -4.12 -4.60
CA ALA A 91 10.14 -5.14 -5.42
C ALA A 91 9.19 -5.77 -6.46
N LYS A 92 7.92 -6.00 -6.07
CA LYS A 92 6.88 -6.51 -6.98
C LYS A 92 6.53 -5.49 -8.08
N LEU A 93 6.42 -4.22 -7.72
CA LEU A 93 6.14 -3.14 -8.69
C LEU A 93 7.30 -2.94 -9.67
N ASP A 94 8.54 -2.95 -9.16
CA ASP A 94 9.75 -2.84 -9.99
C ASP A 94 9.87 -4.03 -10.95
N ALA A 95 9.60 -5.26 -10.48
CA ALA A 95 9.59 -6.46 -11.32
C ALA A 95 8.51 -6.41 -12.42
N ALA A 96 7.41 -5.69 -12.18
CA ALA A 96 6.35 -5.45 -13.15
C ALA A 96 6.64 -4.24 -14.07
N GLY A 97 7.77 -3.54 -13.89
CA GLY A 97 8.12 -2.35 -14.66
C GLY A 97 7.27 -1.12 -14.31
N ILE A 98 6.55 -1.12 -13.19
CA ILE A 98 5.75 0.02 -12.75
C ILE A 98 6.70 1.05 -12.12
N PRO A 99 6.72 2.31 -12.60
CA PRO A 99 7.58 3.34 -12.02
C PRO A 99 7.16 3.62 -10.57
N THR A 100 8.13 3.53 -9.66
CA THR A 100 7.94 3.83 -8.23
C THR A 100 8.89 4.93 -7.78
N ARG A 101 8.45 5.71 -6.79
CA ARG A 101 9.26 6.68 -6.07
C ARG A 101 10.50 6.00 -5.50
N THR A 102 11.65 6.67 -5.59
CA THR A 102 12.90 6.17 -5.01
C THR A 102 12.77 6.01 -3.50
N VAL A 103 13.23 4.86 -2.99
CA VAL A 103 13.23 4.54 -1.55
C VAL A 103 14.63 4.10 -1.18
N PHE A 104 15.19 4.67 -0.12
CA PHE A 104 16.49 4.28 0.42
C PHE A 104 16.29 3.37 1.63
N PHE A 105 16.65 2.10 1.49
CA PHE A 105 16.66 1.14 2.58
C PHE A 105 18.02 1.08 3.28
N SER A 106 19.08 1.54 2.63
CA SER A 106 20.45 1.56 3.16
C SER A 106 21.13 2.92 2.92
N ARG A 107 22.11 3.25 3.77
CA ARG A 107 22.92 4.47 3.60
C ARG A 107 23.67 4.47 2.26
N GLN A 108 24.14 3.30 1.84
CA GLN A 108 24.86 3.11 0.57
C GLN A 108 23.98 3.48 -0.63
N GLU A 109 22.71 3.06 -0.65
CA GLU A 109 21.76 3.46 -1.70
C GLU A 109 21.56 4.97 -1.75
N LYS A 110 21.45 5.61 -0.59
CA LYS A 110 21.30 7.06 -0.48
C LYS A 110 22.54 7.79 -1.03
N GLU A 111 23.74 7.39 -0.61
CA GLU A 111 25.01 7.97 -1.06
C GLU A 111 25.22 7.78 -2.57
N LYS A 112 24.94 6.58 -3.09
CA LYS A 112 24.96 6.29 -4.52
C LYS A 112 24.01 7.21 -5.30
N TYR A 113 22.79 7.40 -4.81
CA TYR A 113 21.83 8.28 -5.48
C TYR A 113 22.30 9.73 -5.59
N TYR A 114 22.83 10.30 -4.50
CA TYR A 114 23.30 11.69 -4.52
C TYR A 114 24.58 11.85 -5.36
N SER A 115 25.52 10.90 -5.30
CA SER A 115 26.71 10.92 -6.17
C SER A 115 26.37 10.78 -7.66
N GLU A 116 25.35 10.00 -8.02
CA GLU A 116 24.87 9.86 -9.41
C GLU A 116 24.10 11.09 -9.90
N ALA A 117 23.37 11.77 -9.00
CA ALA A 117 22.73 13.06 -9.27
C ALA A 117 23.76 14.17 -9.53
N GLU A 118 24.82 14.23 -8.72
CA GLU A 118 25.93 15.18 -8.90
C GLU A 118 26.74 14.94 -10.19
N THR A 119 26.84 13.68 -10.64
CA THR A 119 27.54 13.32 -11.88
C THR A 119 26.67 13.42 -13.14
N GLY A 120 25.43 13.91 -13.02
CA GLY A 120 24.55 14.19 -14.15
C GLY A 120 24.00 12.96 -14.89
N LYS A 121 24.12 11.76 -14.30
CA LYS A 121 23.72 10.48 -14.93
C LYS A 121 22.24 10.13 -14.75
N GLN A 122 21.43 11.01 -14.20
CA GLN A 122 20.00 10.77 -14.07
C GLN A 122 19.32 10.96 -15.44
N GLU A 123 18.99 9.85 -16.09
CA GLU A 123 18.01 9.84 -17.18
C GLU A 123 16.69 10.37 -16.62
N LYS A 124 16.32 11.59 -17.03
CA LYS A 124 15.00 12.17 -16.78
C LYS A 124 13.96 11.37 -17.55
N ASN A 125 13.53 10.25 -16.98
CA ASN A 125 12.26 9.65 -17.36
C ASN A 125 11.18 10.70 -17.05
N THR A 126 10.71 11.36 -18.10
CA THR A 126 9.70 12.41 -18.00
C THR A 126 8.39 11.71 -17.68
N ILE A 127 7.93 11.80 -16.42
CA ILE A 127 6.73 11.11 -15.92
C ILE A 127 5.62 12.15 -15.77
N PRO A 128 4.37 11.84 -16.19
CA PRO A 128 3.23 12.72 -16.00
C PRO A 128 3.00 13.02 -14.51
N GLU A 129 2.73 14.29 -14.22
CA GLU A 129 2.41 14.79 -12.90
C GLU A 129 1.16 14.06 -12.35
N PHE A 130 1.32 13.25 -11.30
CA PHE A 130 0.17 12.71 -10.58
C PHE A 130 -0.45 13.85 -9.78
N THR A 131 -1.40 14.55 -10.39
CA THR A 131 -2.31 15.49 -9.72
C THR A 131 -3.51 14.71 -9.17
N PRO A 132 -3.55 14.35 -7.88
CA PRO A 132 -4.78 13.82 -7.32
C PRO A 132 -5.79 14.97 -7.28
N GLU A 133 -6.81 14.93 -8.15
CA GLU A 133 -7.98 15.79 -8.06
C GLU A 133 -8.75 15.47 -6.77
N TYR A 134 -8.31 16.03 -5.65
CA TYR A 134 -9.11 16.04 -4.43
C TYR A 134 -10.14 17.17 -4.53
N GLY A 135 -11.38 16.79 -4.80
CA GLY A 135 -12.55 17.56 -4.38
C GLY A 135 -13.24 18.39 -5.45
N LYS A 136 -14.14 17.77 -6.20
CA LYS A 136 -15.45 18.37 -6.43
C LYS A 136 -16.44 17.70 -5.48
N ARG A 137 -16.62 18.29 -4.30
CA ARG A 137 -17.83 18.09 -3.50
C ARG A 137 -18.98 18.58 -4.38
N ILE A 138 -19.62 17.65 -5.08
CA ILE A 138 -20.92 17.92 -5.67
C ILE A 138 -21.91 17.83 -4.51
N TRP A 139 -22.35 18.99 -4.02
CA TRP A 139 -23.61 19.06 -3.30
C TRP A 139 -24.70 18.91 -4.36
N ILE A 140 -25.40 17.77 -4.35
CA ILE A 140 -26.76 17.65 -4.87
C ILE A 140 -27.59 17.05 -3.75
#